data_AF-A0A6A9QFH2-F1
#
_entry.id   AF-A0A6A9QFH2-F1
#
_cell.length_a   1.000
_cell.length_b   1.000
_cell.length_c   1.000
_cell.angle_alpha   90.00
_cell.angle_beta   90.00
_cell.angle_gamma   90.00
#
_symmetry.space_group_name_H-M   'P 1'
#
loop_
_entity.id
_entity.type
_entity.pdbx_description
1 polymer ?
#
loop_
_entity_poly.entity_id
_entity_poly.type
_entity_poly.pdbx_seq_one_letter_code
_entity_poly.pdbx_strand_id
1 'polypeptide(L)'
;MMDFFKVESLPDSVRDEDLDMEQLPQLLNLNGIREISWDKDATIYGPDGSYVKSGNGRLIVMTPLHKRSIPWQLPRIDLNSIAEMIRFLIKCDEGCSLFNPSPWEREGMSPGEISDKGKTKEQEKREIELEVNMLNPRIYFMNPFFVEEVQGQNFKATSHFVSLSSIMSTTIVSSKPAEISFNEGHLKVTGDNLNIIETKDWLQAKPVMRTWDLVNQTMEIDCKYRFPISIYRLQPSCVVPLKMEYNNESLWMILENFSNKPIIATFFIAGRIMEAYITNVNGDPLERLNIDYDRINIPIRRWGIIAVKIKIKALPEILLKKKATR
;
A
#
# COMPACT_ATOMS: atom_id res chain seq x y z
N MET A 1 7.00 15.99 3.21
CA MET A 1 6.19 14.77 3.25
C MET A 1 5.99 14.46 4.73
N MET A 2 4.78 14.60 5.26
CA MET A 2 4.50 14.20 6.65
C MET A 2 4.74 12.70 6.76
N ASP A 3 5.57 12.29 7.71
CA ASP A 3 5.70 10.89 8.07
C ASP A 3 4.45 10.55 8.90
N PHE A 4 3.38 10.09 8.23
CA PHE A 4 2.07 9.82 8.83
C PHE A 4 2.11 8.83 10.01
N PHE A 5 3.25 8.15 10.20
CA PHE A 5 3.49 7.21 11.29
C PHE A 5 4.25 7.83 12.46
N LYS A 6 4.60 9.12 12.43
CA LYS A 6 5.26 9.81 13.55
C LYS A 6 4.25 10.55 14.44
N VAL A 7 4.31 10.22 15.72
CA VAL A 7 3.53 10.76 16.86
C VAL A 7 3.43 12.29 16.84
N GLU A 8 4.49 13.01 16.48
CA GLU A 8 4.54 14.48 16.49
C GLU A 8 3.54 15.18 15.54
N SER A 9 2.88 14.42 14.66
CA SER A 9 1.94 14.93 13.67
C SER A 9 0.46 14.64 13.98
N LEU A 10 0.17 13.81 14.98
CA LEU A 10 -1.20 13.43 15.32
C LEU A 10 -1.69 14.24 16.52
N PRO A 11 -2.84 14.91 16.43
CA PRO A 11 -3.24 15.85 17.46
C PRO A 11 -3.93 15.13 18.64
N ASP A 12 -3.61 15.56 19.87
CA ASP A 12 -4.35 15.15 21.09
C ASP A 12 -5.79 15.71 21.10
N SER A 13 -6.07 16.69 20.24
CA SER A 13 -7.39 17.28 20.03
C SER A 13 -7.83 17.07 18.58
N VAL A 14 -8.99 16.47 18.38
CA VAL A 14 -9.50 16.10 17.06
C VAL A 14 -10.70 16.98 16.71
N ARG A 15 -10.81 17.41 15.45
CA ARG A 15 -11.98 18.12 14.91
C ARG A 15 -12.83 17.18 14.06
N ASP A 16 -14.06 17.58 13.74
CA ASP A 16 -14.96 16.80 12.89
C ASP A 16 -14.31 16.46 11.53
N GLU A 17 -13.52 17.36 10.96
CA GLU A 17 -12.83 17.13 9.68
C GLU A 17 -11.78 16.01 9.75
N ASP A 18 -11.14 15.84 10.90
CA ASP A 18 -10.11 14.82 11.10
C ASP A 18 -10.78 13.42 11.17
N LEU A 19 -12.02 13.36 11.69
CA LEU A 19 -12.86 12.16 11.75
C LEU A 19 -13.49 11.77 10.40
N ASP A 20 -13.29 12.55 9.35
CA ASP A 20 -13.58 12.12 7.97
C ASP A 20 -12.53 11.11 7.47
N MET A 21 -11.40 10.96 8.16
CA MET A 21 -10.44 9.88 7.89
C MET A 21 -10.91 8.59 8.55
N GLU A 22 -11.41 7.67 7.74
CA GLU A 22 -12.01 6.40 8.21
C GLU A 22 -11.07 5.61 9.14
N GLN A 23 -9.76 5.57 8.86
CA GLN A 23 -8.76 4.85 9.65
C GLN A 23 -8.12 5.61 10.81
N LEU A 24 -8.58 6.83 11.13
CA LEU A 24 -7.97 7.62 12.19
C LEU A 24 -7.86 6.87 13.53
N PRO A 25 -8.88 6.12 14.01
CA PRO A 25 -8.76 5.40 15.28
C PRO A 25 -7.65 4.34 15.27
N GLN A 26 -7.39 3.69 14.13
CA GLN A 26 -6.30 2.72 14.03
C GLN A 26 -4.94 3.41 14.07
N LEU A 27 -4.79 4.53 13.35
CA LEU A 27 -3.56 5.33 13.33
C LEU A 27 -3.20 5.87 14.71
N LEU A 28 -4.18 6.39 15.45
CA LEU A 28 -3.99 6.85 16.83
C LEU A 28 -3.53 5.70 17.74
N ASN A 29 -4.21 4.55 17.65
CA ASN A 29 -3.88 3.36 18.44
C ASN A 29 -2.48 2.81 18.14
N LEU A 30 -2.05 2.86 16.88
CA LEU A 30 -0.72 2.48 16.45
C LEU A 30 0.38 3.37 17.06
N ASN A 31 0.04 4.64 17.36
CA ASN A 31 0.89 5.60 18.05
C ASN A 31 0.71 5.58 19.58
N GLY A 32 -0.05 4.61 20.12
CA GLY A 32 -0.29 4.48 21.56
C GLY A 32 -1.35 5.44 22.12
N ILE A 33 -2.02 6.22 21.27
CA ILE A 33 -3.07 7.16 21.65
C ILE A 33 -4.40 6.40 21.73
N ARG A 34 -4.97 6.31 22.94
CA ARG A 34 -6.28 5.66 23.20
C ARG A 34 -7.38 6.66 23.58
N GLU A 35 -6.98 7.86 23.97
CA GLU A 35 -7.85 8.94 24.44
C GLU A 35 -7.50 10.22 23.68
N ILE A 36 -8.52 10.96 23.27
CA ILE A 36 -8.42 12.21 22.53
C ILE A 36 -9.39 13.24 23.13
N SER A 37 -9.14 14.52 22.87
CA SER A 37 -10.09 15.60 23.15
C SER A 37 -10.95 15.86 21.91
N TRP A 38 -12.27 15.73 22.04
CA TRP A 38 -13.26 16.10 21.03
C TRP A 38 -14.47 16.77 21.70
N ASP A 39 -15.27 17.50 20.91
CA ASP A 39 -16.41 18.28 21.41
C ASP A 39 -17.51 17.42 22.06
N LYS A 40 -17.56 16.13 21.71
CA LYS A 40 -18.52 15.15 22.19
C LYS A 40 -17.85 14.09 23.06
N ASP A 41 -18.57 13.66 24.09
CA ASP A 41 -18.23 12.51 24.93
C ASP A 41 -18.60 11.22 24.17
N ALA A 42 -17.62 10.57 23.53
CA ALA A 42 -17.85 9.50 22.56
C ALA A 42 -16.74 8.44 22.53
N THR A 43 -17.12 7.20 22.20
CA THR A 43 -16.24 6.14 21.74
C THR A 43 -16.33 6.09 20.22
N ILE A 44 -15.20 6.36 19.56
CA ILE A 44 -15.10 6.51 18.11
C ILE A 44 -14.45 5.25 17.55
N TYR A 45 -15.11 4.61 16.60
CA TYR A 45 -14.71 3.33 16.01
C TYR A 45 -14.25 3.49 14.56
N GLY A 46 -13.10 2.89 14.24
CA GLY A 46 -12.62 2.69 12.89
C GLY A 46 -13.22 1.41 12.27
N PRO A 47 -13.07 1.21 10.95
CA PRO A 47 -13.67 0.07 10.28
C PRO A 47 -12.97 -1.24 10.65
N ASP A 48 -11.68 -1.23 11.02
CA ASP A 48 -10.93 -2.41 11.47
C ASP A 48 -11.35 -2.90 12.89
N GLY A 49 -12.26 -2.16 13.55
CA GLY A 49 -12.71 -2.39 14.91
C GLY A 49 -11.82 -1.75 15.97
N SER A 50 -10.81 -0.97 15.56
CA SER A 50 -10.08 -0.09 16.47
C SER A 50 -11.01 0.99 17.03
N TYR A 51 -10.68 1.52 18.21
CA TYR A 51 -11.43 2.62 18.81
C TYR A 51 -10.54 3.54 19.65
N VAL A 52 -11.00 4.78 19.82
CA VAL A 52 -10.46 5.77 20.75
C VAL A 52 -11.61 6.43 21.52
N LYS A 53 -11.31 7.01 22.69
CA LYS A 53 -12.31 7.66 23.55
C LYS A 53 -12.10 9.16 23.61
N SER A 54 -13.21 9.90 23.67
CA SER A 54 -13.27 11.29 24.12
C SER A 54 -14.18 11.36 25.35
N GLY A 55 -13.66 11.92 26.45
CA GLY A 55 -14.40 11.93 27.73
C GLY A 55 -14.67 10.53 28.28
N ASN A 56 -15.91 10.26 28.70
CA ASN A 56 -16.30 8.96 29.27
C ASN A 56 -16.67 7.90 28.23
N GLY A 57 -16.74 8.25 26.95
CA GLY A 57 -17.15 7.36 25.87
C GLY A 57 -18.66 7.13 25.74
N ARG A 58 -19.52 8.10 26.09
CA ARG A 58 -21.00 7.91 26.16
C ARG A 58 -21.66 7.62 24.81
N LEU A 59 -21.29 8.34 23.76
CA LEU A 59 -21.84 8.16 22.42
C LEU A 59 -21.02 7.12 21.65
N ILE A 60 -21.64 6.40 20.72
CA ILE A 60 -20.94 5.52 19.77
C ILE A 60 -20.90 6.24 18.42
N VAL A 61 -19.71 6.45 17.89
CA VAL A 61 -19.47 7.13 16.61
C VAL A 61 -18.66 6.23 15.69
N MET A 62 -19.06 6.14 14.42
CA MET A 62 -18.35 5.41 13.38
C MET A 62 -17.70 6.41 12.43
N THR A 63 -16.43 6.21 12.08
CA THR A 63 -15.78 6.96 11.00
C THR A 63 -16.06 6.32 9.62
N PRO A 64 -16.03 7.09 8.52
CA PRO A 64 -15.87 8.54 8.47
C PRO A 64 -17.18 9.27 8.85
N LEU A 65 -17.08 10.47 9.43
CA LEU A 65 -18.27 11.31 9.67
C LEU A 65 -18.92 11.77 8.36
N HIS A 66 -18.11 12.20 7.40
CA HIS A 66 -18.55 12.56 6.07
C HIS A 66 -17.72 11.85 5.00
N LYS A 67 -18.42 11.21 4.05
CA LYS A 67 -17.78 10.64 2.87
C LYS A 67 -17.32 11.75 1.94
N ARG A 68 -16.02 12.04 1.95
CA ARG A 68 -15.38 13.00 1.04
C ARG A 68 -14.03 12.49 0.57
N SER A 69 -13.55 13.06 -0.53
CA SER A 69 -12.19 12.81 -1.01
C SER A 69 -11.19 13.58 -0.15
N ILE A 70 -10.23 12.86 0.41
CA ILE A 70 -9.11 13.42 1.16
C ILE A 70 -7.84 13.19 0.32
N PRO A 71 -7.22 14.25 -0.25
CA PRO A 71 -6.01 14.09 -1.03
C PRO A 71 -4.91 13.42 -0.20
N TRP A 72 -4.38 12.31 -0.70
CA TRP A 72 -3.34 11.54 -0.03
C TRP A 72 -2.41 10.93 -1.06
N GLN A 73 -1.13 10.86 -0.71
CA GLN A 73 -0.12 10.27 -1.56
C GLN A 73 0.43 8.98 -0.97
N LEU A 74 0.51 7.93 -1.80
CA LEU A 74 1.23 6.72 -1.42
C LEU A 74 2.71 7.04 -1.15
N PRO A 75 3.29 6.49 -0.08
CA PRO A 75 4.69 6.71 0.24
C PRO A 75 5.60 6.07 -0.81
N ARG A 76 6.77 6.68 -1.00
CA ARG A 76 7.89 6.08 -1.72
C ARG A 76 8.69 5.22 -0.75
N ILE A 77 9.08 4.02 -1.16
CA ILE A 77 9.95 3.17 -0.33
C ILE A 77 11.37 3.73 -0.27
N ASP A 78 12.07 3.44 0.82
CA ASP A 78 13.49 3.78 0.96
C ASP A 78 14.33 2.81 0.12
N LEU A 79 14.73 3.29 -1.06
CA LEU A 79 15.49 2.50 -2.01
C LEU A 79 16.89 2.13 -1.48
N ASN A 80 17.47 2.94 -0.60
CA ASN A 80 18.78 2.64 -0.01
C ASN A 80 18.68 1.43 0.92
N SER A 81 17.69 1.44 1.82
CA SER A 81 17.35 0.27 2.65
C SER A 81 17.17 -1.00 1.81
N ILE A 82 16.41 -0.93 0.72
CA ILE A 82 16.18 -2.09 -0.15
C ILE A 82 17.48 -2.55 -0.83
N ALA A 83 18.31 -1.64 -1.32
CA ALA A 83 19.59 -1.96 -1.92
C ALA A 83 20.55 -2.63 -0.92
N GLU A 84 20.59 -2.16 0.33
CA GLU A 84 21.36 -2.79 1.41
C GLU A 84 20.88 -4.20 1.72
N MET A 85 19.55 -4.40 1.79
CA MET A 85 18.96 -5.72 1.97
C MET A 85 19.36 -6.67 0.84
N ILE A 86 19.31 -6.19 -0.41
CA ILE A 86 19.71 -6.97 -1.58
C ILE A 86 21.17 -7.40 -1.45
N ARG A 87 22.10 -6.46 -1.23
CA ARG A 87 23.53 -6.78 -1.09
C ARG A 87 23.83 -7.74 0.06
N PHE A 88 23.03 -7.69 1.13
CA PHE A 88 23.14 -8.65 2.23
C PHE A 88 22.66 -10.05 1.82
N LEU A 89 21.55 -10.16 1.10
CA LEU A 89 20.92 -11.43 0.74
C LEU A 89 21.63 -12.17 -0.40
N ILE A 90 22.18 -11.44 -1.37
CA ILE A 90 22.86 -11.99 -2.54
C ILE A 90 24.24 -11.37 -2.71
N LYS A 91 25.22 -12.22 -3.05
CA LYS A 91 26.53 -11.77 -3.51
C LYS A 91 26.40 -11.35 -4.97
N CYS A 92 26.46 -10.05 -5.24
CA CYS A 92 26.52 -9.53 -6.60
C CYS A 92 27.90 -9.02 -6.98
N ASP A 93 28.18 -9.11 -8.27
CA ASP A 93 29.34 -8.50 -8.91
C ASP A 93 29.05 -7.00 -9.14
N GLU A 94 30.09 -6.18 -9.30
CA GLU A 94 29.96 -4.75 -9.62
C GLU A 94 29.25 -4.54 -10.98
N GLY A 95 28.39 -3.53 -11.04
CA GLY A 95 27.74 -3.09 -12.26
C GLY A 95 26.24 -2.82 -12.11
N CYS A 96 25.71 -2.06 -13.07
CA CYS A 96 24.31 -1.66 -13.07
C CYS A 96 23.39 -2.74 -13.63
N SER A 97 22.31 -3.05 -12.90
CA SER A 97 21.17 -3.85 -13.34
C SER A 97 19.86 -3.14 -12.99
N LEU A 98 18.79 -3.44 -13.72
CA LEU A 98 17.45 -2.94 -13.41
C LEU A 98 16.82 -3.79 -12.30
N PHE A 99 16.21 -3.11 -11.33
CA PHE A 99 15.52 -3.71 -10.21
C PHE A 99 14.02 -3.39 -10.24
N ASN A 100 13.20 -4.42 -10.02
CA ASN A 100 11.77 -4.26 -9.79
C ASN A 100 11.49 -4.14 -8.27
N PRO A 101 11.27 -2.93 -7.72
CA PRO A 101 10.93 -2.77 -6.31
C PRO A 101 9.53 -3.29 -5.95
N SER A 102 8.70 -3.59 -6.95
CA SER A 102 7.36 -4.12 -6.69
C SER A 102 7.44 -5.49 -6.03
N PRO A 103 6.66 -5.73 -4.95
CA PRO A 103 6.49 -7.07 -4.41
C PRO A 103 5.58 -7.94 -5.29
N TRP A 104 5.22 -7.46 -6.49
CA TRP A 104 4.43 -8.12 -7.51
C TRP A 104 5.14 -8.13 -8.87
N GLU A 105 4.59 -8.93 -9.79
CA GLU A 105 5.07 -8.98 -11.17
C GLU A 105 4.72 -7.68 -11.91
N ARG A 106 5.69 -7.14 -12.64
CA ARG A 106 5.56 -5.87 -13.36
C ARG A 106 6.28 -5.95 -14.69
N GLU A 107 5.57 -5.72 -15.79
CA GLU A 107 6.17 -5.61 -17.14
C GLU A 107 7.07 -6.81 -17.53
N GLY A 108 6.72 -8.01 -17.04
CA GLY A 108 7.49 -9.23 -17.27
C GLY A 108 8.70 -9.43 -16.35
N MET A 109 8.94 -8.53 -15.38
CA MET A 109 9.87 -8.72 -14.27
C MET A 109 9.15 -9.33 -13.08
N SER A 110 9.76 -10.35 -12.47
CA SER A 110 9.27 -10.99 -11.25
C SER A 110 9.35 -10.02 -10.05
N PRO A 111 8.61 -10.31 -8.95
CA PRO A 111 8.69 -9.53 -7.71
C PRO A 111 10.12 -9.40 -7.20
N GLY A 112 10.60 -8.19 -6.92
CA GLY A 112 11.96 -8.00 -6.43
C GLY A 112 13.05 -8.51 -7.39
N GLU A 113 12.77 -8.65 -8.69
CA GLU A 113 13.74 -9.18 -9.66
C GLU A 113 14.84 -8.15 -9.95
N ILE A 114 16.08 -8.66 -10.07
CA ILE A 114 17.24 -7.93 -10.61
C ILE A 114 17.57 -8.53 -11.97
N SER A 115 17.58 -7.70 -13.01
CA SER A 115 17.74 -8.14 -14.39
C SER A 115 18.46 -7.09 -15.23
N ASP A 116 19.25 -7.55 -16.20
CA ASP A 116 19.85 -6.69 -17.22
C ASP A 116 18.86 -6.36 -18.35
N LYS A 117 17.65 -6.91 -18.31
CA LYS A 117 16.61 -6.71 -19.32
C LYS A 117 15.51 -5.80 -18.75
N GLY A 118 15.40 -4.60 -19.32
CA GLY A 118 14.24 -3.77 -19.12
C GLY A 118 14.12 -2.69 -20.18
N LYS A 119 12.89 -2.30 -20.49
CA LYS A 119 12.58 -1.10 -21.26
C LYS A 119 11.73 -0.21 -20.37
N THR A 120 12.29 0.91 -19.93
CA THR A 120 11.52 2.00 -19.34
C THR A 120 10.86 2.77 -20.48
N LYS A 121 9.57 2.52 -20.74
CA LYS A 121 8.74 3.42 -21.53
C LYS A 121 7.39 3.59 -20.86
N GLU A 122 7.29 4.56 -19.96
CA GLU A 122 5.99 5.13 -19.61
C GLU A 122 5.62 6.16 -20.69
N GLN A 123 4.42 6.03 -21.27
CA GLN A 123 3.81 7.14 -22.00
C GLN A 123 3.20 8.08 -20.96
N GLU A 124 3.72 9.31 -20.89
CA GLU A 124 3.14 10.34 -20.03
C GLU A 124 1.82 10.85 -20.63
N LYS A 125 0.70 10.28 -20.20
CA LYS A 125 -0.63 10.89 -20.41
C LYS A 125 -0.97 11.74 -19.19
N ARG A 126 -1.30 13.01 -19.42
CA ARG A 126 -1.66 13.96 -18.36
C ARG A 126 -3.15 14.25 -18.24
N GLU A 127 -3.89 13.93 -19.30
CA GLU A 127 -5.32 14.16 -19.36
C GLU A 127 -5.99 13.00 -20.10
N ILE A 128 -7.12 12.56 -19.57
CA ILE A 128 -8.02 11.57 -20.16
C ILE A 128 -9.43 12.12 -20.08
N GLU A 129 -10.10 12.19 -21.23
CA GLU A 129 -11.53 12.46 -21.34
C GLU A 129 -12.19 11.29 -22.07
N LEU A 130 -13.26 10.74 -21.48
CA LEU A 130 -13.95 9.55 -21.99
C LEU A 130 -15.46 9.68 -21.80
N GLU A 131 -16.20 9.26 -22.81
CA GLU A 131 -17.62 8.92 -22.68
C GLU A 131 -17.73 7.47 -22.19
N VAL A 132 -18.06 7.28 -20.92
CA VAL A 132 -18.17 5.94 -20.30
C VAL A 132 -19.54 5.30 -20.48
N ASN A 133 -20.52 6.02 -21.05
CA ASN A 133 -21.90 5.55 -21.29
C ASN A 133 -22.58 4.95 -20.05
N MET A 134 -22.20 5.41 -18.85
CA MET A 134 -22.78 4.98 -17.59
C MET A 134 -23.57 6.13 -16.97
N LEU A 135 -24.83 5.88 -16.62
CA LEU A 135 -25.62 6.78 -15.80
C LEU A 135 -25.73 6.17 -14.40
N ASN A 136 -25.30 6.90 -13.37
CA ASN A 136 -25.31 6.47 -11.96
C ASN A 136 -24.46 5.22 -11.60
N PRO A 137 -23.18 5.13 -12.05
CA PRO A 137 -22.29 4.01 -11.71
C PRO A 137 -21.92 3.97 -10.22
N ARG A 138 -21.41 2.81 -9.77
CA ARG A 138 -20.61 2.76 -8.54
C ARG A 138 -19.24 3.33 -8.83
N ILE A 139 -18.77 4.20 -7.94
CA ILE A 139 -17.53 4.96 -8.10
C ILE A 139 -16.63 4.62 -6.93
N TYR A 140 -15.47 4.05 -7.24
CA TYR A 140 -14.44 3.69 -6.27
C TYR A 140 -13.25 4.62 -6.41
N PHE A 141 -12.72 5.09 -5.30
CA PHE A 141 -11.54 5.96 -5.28
C PHE A 141 -10.75 5.76 -4.00
N MET A 142 -9.49 6.20 -4.01
CA MET A 142 -8.59 6.04 -2.87
C MET A 142 -8.71 7.22 -1.92
N ASN A 143 -8.93 6.91 -0.65
CA ASN A 143 -8.72 7.81 0.47
C ASN A 143 -7.52 7.31 1.30
N PRO A 144 -7.01 8.10 2.27
CA PRO A 144 -5.95 7.63 3.15
C PRO A 144 -6.32 6.29 3.80
N PHE A 145 -5.55 5.24 3.49
CA PHE A 145 -5.66 3.92 4.11
C PHE A 145 -6.96 3.13 3.83
N PHE A 146 -7.78 3.54 2.85
CA PHE A 146 -8.93 2.73 2.41
C PHE A 146 -9.42 3.09 1.00
N VAL A 147 -10.27 2.23 0.43
CA VAL A 147 -11.00 2.52 -0.82
C VAL A 147 -12.44 2.88 -0.49
N GLU A 148 -12.84 4.09 -0.84
CA GLU A 148 -14.20 4.60 -0.66
C GLU A 148 -15.10 4.16 -1.81
N GLU A 149 -16.38 3.92 -1.52
CA GLU A 149 -17.42 3.62 -2.50
C GLU A 149 -18.56 4.63 -2.36
N VAL A 150 -18.88 5.29 -3.48
CA VAL A 150 -20.07 6.13 -3.64
C VAL A 150 -20.82 5.72 -4.90
N GLN A 151 -22.07 6.15 -5.02
CA GLN A 151 -22.87 5.98 -6.23
C GLN A 151 -23.50 7.31 -6.61
N GLY A 152 -23.42 7.69 -7.88
CA GLY A 152 -23.98 8.97 -8.32
C GLY A 152 -23.80 9.24 -9.79
N GLN A 153 -24.57 10.19 -10.30
CA GLN A 153 -24.46 10.73 -11.67
C GLN A 153 -23.41 11.85 -11.77
N ASN A 154 -23.03 12.42 -10.62
CA ASN A 154 -22.05 13.49 -10.49
C ASN A 154 -21.04 13.11 -9.41
N PHE A 155 -19.76 13.30 -9.70
CA PHE A 155 -18.69 13.02 -8.75
C PHE A 155 -17.48 13.90 -9.03
N LYS A 156 -16.88 14.43 -7.97
CA LYS A 156 -15.62 15.18 -8.01
C LYS A 156 -14.73 14.73 -6.86
N ALA A 157 -13.46 14.47 -7.16
CA ALA A 157 -12.48 14.05 -6.17
C ALA A 157 -11.06 14.35 -6.62
N THR A 158 -10.13 14.30 -5.66
CA THR A 158 -8.70 14.27 -5.92
C THR A 158 -8.14 12.98 -5.34
N SER A 159 -7.78 12.05 -6.22
CA SER A 159 -7.41 10.68 -5.84
C SER A 159 -6.42 10.09 -6.83
N HIS A 160 -5.60 9.15 -6.37
CA HIS A 160 -4.69 8.40 -7.23
C HIS A 160 -5.37 7.51 -8.27
N PHE A 161 -6.60 7.08 -7.98
CA PHE A 161 -7.39 6.34 -8.96
C PHE A 161 -8.87 6.67 -8.85
N VAL A 162 -9.58 6.42 -9.93
CA VAL A 162 -11.03 6.33 -9.97
C VAL A 162 -11.42 5.09 -10.76
N SER A 163 -12.44 4.38 -10.30
CA SER A 163 -13.06 3.30 -11.04
C SER A 163 -14.56 3.49 -11.11
N LEU A 164 -15.11 3.55 -12.31
CA LEU A 164 -16.56 3.61 -12.54
C LEU A 164 -17.01 2.22 -12.96
N SER A 165 -17.94 1.65 -12.21
CA SER A 165 -18.35 0.26 -12.35
C SER A 165 -19.87 0.14 -12.49
N SER A 166 -20.27 -0.62 -13.51
CA SER A 166 -21.64 -1.10 -13.71
C SER A 166 -21.61 -2.57 -14.13
N ILE A 167 -21.72 -2.86 -15.43
CA ILE A 167 -21.51 -4.19 -16.03
C ILE A 167 -20.01 -4.41 -16.31
N MET A 168 -19.32 -3.34 -16.69
CA MET A 168 -17.88 -3.26 -16.85
C MET A 168 -17.35 -2.17 -15.91
N SER A 169 -16.04 -2.22 -15.66
CA SER A 169 -15.31 -1.25 -14.87
C SER A 169 -14.28 -0.54 -15.74
N THR A 170 -14.36 0.78 -15.80
CA THR A 170 -13.32 1.64 -16.37
C THR A 170 -12.55 2.26 -15.22
N THR A 171 -11.27 1.88 -15.10
CA THR A 171 -10.38 2.32 -14.03
C THR A 171 -9.28 3.19 -14.59
N ILE A 172 -9.07 4.37 -14.00
CA ILE A 172 -7.94 5.25 -14.31
C ILE A 172 -7.07 5.33 -13.07
N VAL A 173 -5.77 5.08 -13.22
CA VAL A 173 -4.74 5.21 -12.16
C VAL A 173 -3.74 6.30 -12.52
N SER A 174 -3.14 6.93 -11.51
CA SER A 174 -2.17 8.02 -11.64
C SER A 174 -1.02 7.89 -10.63
N SER A 175 0.17 8.35 -11.01
CA SER A 175 1.35 8.38 -10.12
C SER A 175 1.24 9.43 -9.01
N LYS A 176 0.31 10.38 -9.11
CA LYS A 176 -0.03 11.37 -8.08
C LYS A 176 -1.55 11.50 -7.94
N PRO A 177 -2.08 12.12 -6.87
CA PRO A 177 -3.50 12.41 -6.79
C PRO A 177 -3.94 13.26 -8.00
N ALA A 178 -4.84 12.71 -8.81
CA ALA A 178 -5.37 13.33 -10.01
C ALA A 178 -6.73 13.99 -9.71
N GLU A 179 -7.01 15.09 -10.40
CA GLU A 179 -8.33 15.72 -10.39
C GLU A 179 -9.28 14.89 -11.24
N ILE A 180 -10.39 14.47 -10.63
CA ILE A 180 -11.39 13.60 -11.23
C ILE A 180 -12.72 14.34 -11.25
N SER A 181 -13.37 14.35 -12.41
CA SER A 181 -14.73 14.85 -12.59
C SER A 181 -15.52 13.86 -13.43
N PHE A 182 -16.65 13.42 -12.89
CA PHE A 182 -17.64 12.62 -13.61
C PHE A 182 -18.98 13.36 -13.61
N ASN A 183 -19.57 13.51 -14.79
CA ASN A 183 -20.86 14.18 -14.98
C ASN A 183 -21.63 13.45 -16.09
N GLU A 184 -22.74 12.81 -15.73
CA GLU A 184 -23.73 12.24 -16.67
C GLU A 184 -23.13 11.36 -17.79
N GLY A 185 -22.16 10.52 -17.46
CA GLY A 185 -21.53 9.62 -18.43
C GLY A 185 -20.22 10.12 -19.01
N HIS A 186 -19.86 11.38 -18.78
CA HIS A 186 -18.58 11.95 -19.17
C HIS A 186 -17.59 11.91 -18.00
N LEU A 187 -16.44 11.26 -18.21
CA LEU A 187 -15.33 11.18 -17.25
C LEU A 187 -14.15 12.01 -17.75
N LYS A 188 -13.71 12.96 -16.92
CA LYS A 188 -12.48 13.73 -17.10
C LYS A 188 -11.52 13.47 -15.95
N VAL A 189 -10.28 13.13 -16.26
CA VAL A 189 -9.19 12.94 -15.29
C VAL A 189 -7.96 13.71 -15.75
N THR A 190 -7.43 14.56 -14.87
CA THR A 190 -6.22 15.36 -15.09
C THR A 190 -5.20 15.05 -13.99
N GLY A 191 -4.00 14.59 -14.37
CA GLY A 191 -2.98 14.14 -13.42
C GLY A 191 -1.67 13.74 -14.08
N ASP A 192 -0.87 12.92 -13.40
CA ASP A 192 0.45 12.47 -13.89
C ASP A 192 0.43 10.96 -14.21
N ASN A 193 1.05 10.57 -15.33
CA ASN A 193 1.21 9.19 -15.82
C ASN A 193 -0.09 8.37 -15.75
N LEU A 194 -1.13 8.90 -16.40
CA LEU A 194 -2.45 8.30 -16.39
C LEU A 194 -2.54 7.03 -17.23
N ASN A 195 -3.09 5.96 -16.65
CA ASN A 195 -3.34 4.70 -17.34
C ASN A 195 -4.80 4.26 -17.22
N ILE A 196 -5.40 3.86 -18.34
CA ILE A 196 -6.77 3.34 -18.42
C ILE A 196 -6.73 1.82 -18.41
N ILE A 197 -7.56 1.20 -17.58
CA ILE A 197 -7.73 -0.26 -17.47
C ILE A 197 -9.22 -0.58 -17.50
N GLU A 198 -9.64 -1.42 -18.45
CA GLU A 198 -11.01 -1.91 -18.54
C GLU A 198 -11.08 -3.36 -18.07
N THR A 199 -12.02 -3.65 -17.17
CA THR A 199 -12.20 -4.98 -16.58
C THR A 199 -13.68 -5.26 -16.30
N LYS A 200 -14.02 -6.49 -15.90
CA LYS A 200 -15.40 -6.81 -15.50
C LYS A 200 -15.77 -6.27 -14.12
N ASP A 201 -14.77 -6.17 -13.24
CA ASP A 201 -14.93 -5.71 -11.86
C ASP A 201 -13.69 -4.91 -11.46
N TRP A 202 -13.87 -3.83 -10.71
CA TRP A 202 -12.79 -2.90 -10.36
C TRP A 202 -11.63 -3.56 -9.62
N LEU A 203 -11.88 -4.61 -8.83
CA LEU A 203 -10.84 -5.34 -8.11
C LEU A 203 -9.88 -6.04 -9.06
N GLN A 204 -10.35 -6.45 -10.24
CA GLN A 204 -9.52 -7.08 -11.27
C GLN A 204 -8.51 -6.11 -11.87
N ALA A 205 -8.83 -4.82 -11.90
CA ALA A 205 -7.90 -3.78 -12.33
C ALA A 205 -6.72 -3.61 -11.36
N LYS A 206 -6.87 -4.05 -10.09
CA LYS A 206 -5.87 -3.91 -9.03
C LYS A 206 -5.34 -2.47 -8.90
N PRO A 207 -6.22 -1.46 -8.76
CA PRO A 207 -5.82 -0.06 -8.89
C PRO A 207 -4.78 0.38 -7.87
N VAL A 208 -4.89 -0.09 -6.61
CA VAL A 208 -3.94 0.29 -5.56
C VAL A 208 -2.54 -0.26 -5.84
N MET A 209 -2.44 -1.53 -6.25
CA MET A 209 -1.19 -2.17 -6.69
C MET A 209 -0.53 -1.38 -7.82
N ARG A 210 -1.29 -1.03 -8.86
CA ARG A 210 -0.79 -0.26 -10.02
C ARG A 210 -0.39 1.15 -9.65
N THR A 211 -1.13 1.80 -8.76
CA THR A 211 -0.77 3.12 -8.26
C THR A 211 0.55 3.05 -7.50
N TRP A 212 0.71 2.05 -6.63
CA TRP A 212 1.95 1.83 -5.89
C TRP A 212 3.14 1.63 -6.83
N ASP A 213 2.94 0.82 -7.89
CA ASP A 213 3.93 0.60 -8.94
C ASP A 213 4.32 1.94 -9.61
N LEU A 214 3.34 2.76 -10.03
CA LEU A 214 3.61 4.07 -10.65
C LEU A 214 4.38 5.03 -9.73
N VAL A 215 4.16 4.95 -8.42
CA VAL A 215 4.90 5.75 -7.42
C VAL A 215 6.32 5.22 -7.20
N ASN A 216 6.48 3.89 -7.19
CA ASN A 216 7.72 3.17 -6.94
C ASN A 216 8.20 2.49 -8.24
N GLN A 217 8.69 3.30 -9.18
CA GLN A 217 9.16 2.83 -10.49
C GLN A 217 10.37 1.91 -10.39
N THR A 218 10.60 1.13 -11.46
CA THR A 218 11.84 0.36 -11.60
C THR A 218 13.05 1.29 -11.53
N MET A 219 14.15 0.79 -10.97
CA MET A 219 15.34 1.60 -10.72
C MET A 219 16.61 0.84 -11.07
N GLU A 220 17.67 1.57 -11.32
CA GLU A 220 19.01 1.03 -11.49
C GLU A 220 19.68 0.81 -10.13
N ILE A 221 20.28 -0.36 -9.94
CA ILE A 221 21.07 -0.69 -8.75
C ILE A 221 22.44 -1.20 -9.16
N ASP A 222 23.46 -0.86 -8.37
CA ASP A 222 24.81 -1.41 -8.52
C ASP A 222 24.89 -2.79 -7.85
N CYS A 223 24.45 -3.80 -8.59
CA CYS A 223 24.38 -5.20 -8.18
C CYS A 223 24.07 -6.09 -9.39
N LYS A 224 25.09 -6.70 -10.00
CA LYS A 224 24.91 -7.72 -11.05
C LYS A 224 24.84 -9.11 -10.45
N TYR A 225 23.71 -9.78 -10.65
CA TYR A 225 23.53 -11.16 -10.22
C TYR A 225 23.36 -12.10 -11.41
N ARG A 226 24.04 -13.25 -11.38
CA ARG A 226 24.18 -14.16 -12.54
C ARG A 226 22.88 -14.86 -12.95
N PHE A 227 21.86 -14.85 -12.10
CA PHE A 227 20.58 -15.52 -12.33
C PHE A 227 19.44 -14.58 -11.95
N PRO A 228 18.35 -14.47 -12.74
CA PRO A 228 17.18 -13.71 -12.30
C PRO A 228 16.61 -14.38 -11.05
N ILE A 229 16.46 -13.61 -9.97
CA ILE A 229 15.91 -14.12 -8.70
C ILE A 229 14.91 -13.12 -8.14
N SER A 230 13.78 -13.63 -7.67
CA SER A 230 12.81 -12.85 -6.91
C SER A 230 13.31 -12.69 -5.48
N ILE A 231 13.71 -11.47 -5.10
CA ILE A 231 14.26 -11.19 -3.76
C ILE A 231 13.18 -11.21 -2.69
N TYR A 232 12.01 -10.67 -3.00
CA TYR A 232 10.86 -10.72 -2.11
C TYR A 232 9.56 -10.70 -2.91
N ARG A 233 8.49 -11.16 -2.27
CA ARG A 233 7.14 -11.15 -2.81
C ARG A 233 6.12 -11.00 -1.70
N LEU A 234 5.03 -10.29 -1.99
CA LEU A 234 3.90 -10.14 -1.07
C LEU A 234 2.61 -10.57 -1.74
N GLN A 235 1.80 -11.37 -1.04
CA GLN A 235 0.50 -11.84 -1.53
C GLN A 235 -0.55 -11.72 -0.43
N PRO A 236 -1.82 -11.42 -0.74
CA PRO A 236 -2.36 -11.01 -2.05
C PRO A 236 -2.01 -9.56 -2.44
N SER A 237 -2.32 -9.15 -3.68
CA SER A 237 -2.01 -7.81 -4.21
C SER A 237 -2.83 -6.66 -3.63
N CYS A 238 -3.76 -6.93 -2.71
CA CYS A 238 -4.42 -5.89 -1.92
C CYS A 238 -3.64 -5.52 -0.65
N VAL A 239 -2.58 -6.26 -0.29
CA VAL A 239 -1.69 -5.90 0.83
C VAL A 239 -0.58 -5.01 0.31
N VAL A 240 -0.58 -3.74 0.65
CA VAL A 240 0.37 -2.77 0.09
C VAL A 240 1.42 -2.39 1.14
N PRO A 241 2.72 -2.43 0.83
CA PRO A 241 3.75 -1.93 1.72
C PRO A 241 3.75 -0.41 1.71
N LEU A 242 3.42 0.20 2.86
CA LEU A 242 3.54 1.64 3.07
C LEU A 242 4.94 2.02 3.53
N LYS A 243 5.69 1.07 4.10
CA LYS A 243 7.06 1.27 4.56
C LYS A 243 7.83 -0.03 4.42
N MET A 244 9.08 0.06 3.99
CA MET A 244 10.05 -1.03 4.00
C MET A 244 11.42 -0.43 4.32
N GLU A 245 11.94 -0.75 5.51
CA GLU A 245 13.25 -0.30 5.98
C GLU A 245 14.07 -1.50 6.41
N TYR A 246 15.33 -1.55 6.01
CA TYR A 246 16.23 -2.64 6.36
C TYR A 246 17.40 -2.08 7.15
N ASN A 247 17.66 -2.67 8.30
CA ASN A 247 18.79 -2.31 9.16
C ASN A 247 19.16 -3.50 10.04
N ASN A 248 20.46 -3.74 10.25
CA ASN A 248 20.98 -4.75 11.18
C ASN A 248 20.30 -6.13 11.01
N GLU A 249 20.34 -6.67 9.78
CA GLU A 249 19.74 -7.97 9.42
C GLU A 249 18.22 -8.04 9.65
N SER A 250 17.55 -6.91 9.82
CA SER A 250 16.12 -6.85 10.11
C SER A 250 15.40 -5.99 9.07
N LEU A 251 14.39 -6.57 8.43
CA LEU A 251 13.46 -5.85 7.57
C LEU A 251 12.24 -5.45 8.40
N TRP A 252 11.98 -4.16 8.51
CA TRP A 252 10.78 -3.60 9.11
C TRP A 252 9.83 -3.12 8.01
N MET A 253 8.57 -3.56 8.08
CA MET A 253 7.55 -3.20 7.10
C MET A 253 6.29 -2.69 7.79
N ILE A 254 5.65 -1.70 7.20
CA ILE A 254 4.26 -1.34 7.51
C ILE A 254 3.41 -1.74 6.31
N LEU A 255 2.43 -2.60 6.55
CA LEU A 255 1.56 -3.19 5.53
C LEU A 255 0.11 -2.74 5.75
N GLU A 256 -0.56 -2.43 4.65
CA GLU A 256 -1.96 -1.99 4.61
C GLU A 256 -2.80 -3.01 3.85
N ASN A 257 -3.93 -3.44 4.41
CA ASN A 257 -4.88 -4.26 3.68
C ASN A 257 -5.95 -3.40 2.99
N PHE A 258 -5.83 -3.14 1.69
CA PHE A 258 -6.86 -2.46 0.90
C PHE A 258 -8.04 -3.37 0.49
N SER A 259 -8.40 -4.34 1.33
CA SER A 259 -9.61 -5.17 1.17
C SER A 259 -10.61 -4.91 2.28
N ASN A 260 -11.89 -4.94 1.93
CA ASN A 260 -13.01 -4.92 2.88
C ASN A 260 -13.18 -6.21 3.70
N LYS A 261 -12.28 -7.19 3.53
CA LYS A 261 -12.27 -8.45 4.27
C LYS A 261 -10.95 -8.63 5.02
N PRO A 262 -10.95 -9.33 6.18
CA PRO A 262 -9.71 -9.76 6.79
C PRO A 262 -8.99 -10.75 5.85
N ILE A 263 -7.66 -10.68 5.86
CA ILE A 263 -6.80 -11.49 5.00
C ILE A 263 -5.60 -12.04 5.77
N ILE A 264 -4.99 -13.08 5.22
CA ILE A 264 -3.68 -13.54 5.64
C ILE A 264 -2.71 -13.18 4.52
N ALA A 265 -1.84 -12.22 4.78
CA ALA A 265 -0.79 -11.84 3.85
C ALA A 265 0.39 -12.79 3.98
N THR A 266 0.93 -13.30 2.87
CA THR A 266 2.16 -14.08 2.88
C THR A 266 3.29 -13.24 2.30
N PHE A 267 4.33 -13.04 3.10
CA PHE A 267 5.59 -12.44 2.68
C PHE A 267 6.61 -13.55 2.42
N PHE A 268 7.29 -13.47 1.27
CA PHE A 268 8.36 -14.38 0.87
C PHE A 268 9.66 -13.60 0.71
N ILE A 269 10.79 -14.23 1.02
CA ILE A 269 12.11 -13.63 0.83
C ILE A 269 13.16 -14.63 0.33
N ALA A 270 14.14 -14.15 -0.44
CA ALA A 270 15.34 -14.89 -0.83
C ALA A 270 16.37 -14.99 0.31
N GLY A 271 15.87 -15.18 1.53
CA GLY A 271 16.63 -15.29 2.77
C GLY A 271 16.07 -16.41 3.64
N ARG A 272 16.76 -16.72 4.74
CA ARG A 272 16.19 -17.48 5.84
C ARG A 272 15.59 -16.52 6.85
N ILE A 273 14.33 -16.73 7.23
CA ILE A 273 13.68 -15.98 8.30
C ILE A 273 14.11 -16.61 9.63
N MET A 274 14.65 -15.79 10.52
CA MET A 274 15.14 -16.22 11.83
C MET A 274 14.10 -15.93 12.91
N GLU A 275 13.48 -14.75 12.85
CA GLU A 275 12.46 -14.29 13.78
C GLU A 275 11.52 -13.32 13.07
N ALA A 276 10.26 -13.27 13.50
CA ALA A 276 9.30 -12.30 12.99
C ALA A 276 8.34 -11.88 14.12
N TYR A 277 8.05 -10.58 14.18
CA TYR A 277 7.18 -9.98 15.20
C TYR A 277 6.22 -8.99 14.54
N ILE A 278 4.97 -8.98 15.01
CA ILE A 278 4.11 -7.81 14.90
C ILE A 278 4.64 -6.77 15.89
N THR A 279 4.77 -5.52 15.45
CA THR A 279 5.30 -4.42 16.25
C THR A 279 4.31 -3.27 16.36
N ASN A 280 4.58 -2.32 17.25
CA ASN A 280 4.04 -0.97 17.12
C ASN A 280 4.77 -0.20 15.98
N VAL A 281 4.40 1.07 15.76
CA VAL A 281 5.06 1.93 14.75
C VAL A 281 6.48 2.36 15.12
N ASN A 282 6.92 2.14 16.35
CA ASN A 282 8.31 2.38 16.79
C ASN A 282 9.21 1.14 16.61
N GLY A 283 8.64 0.00 16.21
CA GLY A 283 9.36 -1.25 16.01
C GLY A 283 9.49 -2.10 17.29
N ASP A 284 8.78 -1.76 18.37
CA ASP A 284 8.74 -2.56 19.60
C ASP A 284 7.86 -3.81 19.39
N PRO A 285 8.33 -4.99 19.78
CA PRO A 285 7.59 -6.25 19.55
C PRO A 285 6.34 -6.33 20.43
N LEU A 286 5.21 -6.67 19.81
CA LEU A 286 3.92 -6.89 20.48
C LEU A 286 3.55 -8.38 20.49
N GLU A 287 3.70 -9.05 19.34
CA GLU A 287 3.32 -10.45 19.16
C GLU A 287 4.34 -11.15 18.26
N ARG A 288 4.71 -12.39 18.59
CA ARG A 288 5.61 -13.20 17.76
C ARG A 288 4.83 -13.94 16.69
N LEU A 289 5.27 -13.87 15.44
CA LEU A 289 4.68 -14.59 14.33
C LEU A 289 5.29 -15.99 14.18
N ASN A 290 4.49 -16.93 13.68
CA ASN A 290 4.98 -18.21 13.23
C ASN A 290 5.79 -18.04 11.94
N ILE A 291 6.97 -18.63 11.92
CA ILE A 291 7.91 -18.55 10.80
C ILE A 291 8.05 -19.90 10.12
N ASP A 292 8.02 -19.87 8.79
CA ASP A 292 8.58 -20.94 7.98
C ASP A 292 10.02 -20.57 7.58
N TYR A 293 10.66 -21.39 6.75
CA TYR A 293 12.05 -21.18 6.35
C TYR A 293 12.28 -19.85 5.63
N ASP A 294 11.41 -19.48 4.69
CA ASP A 294 11.57 -18.34 3.78
C ASP A 294 10.29 -17.52 3.59
N ARG A 295 9.28 -17.79 4.41
CA ARG A 295 7.97 -17.17 4.33
C ARG A 295 7.38 -16.95 5.71
N ILE A 296 6.50 -15.96 5.82
CA ILE A 296 5.67 -15.73 7.00
C ILE A 296 4.24 -15.40 6.57
N ASN A 297 3.29 -15.79 7.40
CA ASN A 297 1.88 -15.44 7.26
C ASN A 297 1.53 -14.37 8.29
N ILE A 298 0.99 -13.25 7.82
CA ILE A 298 0.69 -12.05 8.59
C ILE A 298 -0.83 -11.84 8.54
N PRO A 299 -1.58 -12.05 9.63
CA PRO A 299 -3.00 -11.79 9.65
C PRO A 299 -3.26 -10.27 9.69
N ILE A 300 -4.10 -9.78 8.79
CA ILE A 300 -4.45 -8.36 8.71
C ILE A 300 -5.97 -8.23 8.66
N ARG A 301 -6.53 -7.38 9.51
CA ARG A 301 -7.97 -7.11 9.55
C ARG A 301 -8.42 -6.38 8.28
N ARG A 302 -9.73 -6.30 8.04
CA ARG A 302 -10.28 -5.50 6.93
C ARG A 302 -9.76 -4.07 7.05
N TRP A 303 -9.27 -3.50 5.95
CA TRP A 303 -8.67 -2.16 5.93
C TRP A 303 -7.51 -1.96 6.93
N GLY A 304 -6.97 -3.04 7.48
CA GLY A 304 -6.08 -2.95 8.62
C GLY A 304 -4.65 -2.55 8.23
N ILE A 305 -4.05 -1.72 9.07
CA ILE A 305 -2.62 -1.41 9.08
C ILE A 305 -1.88 -2.29 10.09
N ILE A 306 -0.76 -2.90 9.70
CA ILE A 306 0.09 -3.69 10.60
C ILE A 306 1.57 -3.39 10.39
N ALA A 307 2.32 -3.25 11.47
CA ALA A 307 3.77 -3.16 11.44
C ALA A 307 4.38 -4.53 11.77
N VAL A 308 5.37 -4.96 10.99
CA VAL A 308 6.06 -6.24 11.18
C VAL A 308 7.57 -6.06 11.08
N LYS A 309 8.31 -6.71 11.97
CA LYS A 309 9.78 -6.74 11.96
C LYS A 309 10.25 -8.17 11.77
N ILE A 310 11.06 -8.40 10.74
CA ILE A 310 11.52 -9.72 10.30
C ILE A 310 13.04 -9.74 10.33
N LYS A 311 13.61 -10.60 11.18
CA LYS A 311 15.06 -10.85 11.20
C LYS A 311 15.39 -11.90 10.14
N ILE A 312 16.31 -11.57 9.25
CA ILE A 312 16.62 -12.36 8.05
C ILE A 312 18.11 -12.68 7.98
N LYS A 313 18.45 -13.81 7.36
CA LYS A 313 19.83 -14.22 7.10
C LYS A 313 20.00 -14.60 5.63
N ALA A 314 21.16 -14.29 5.07
CA ALA A 314 21.50 -14.72 3.72
C ALA A 314 21.47 -16.24 3.56
N LEU A 315 21.03 -16.71 2.40
CA LEU A 315 21.06 -18.12 2.05
C LEU A 315 22.41 -18.49 1.41
N PRO A 316 22.89 -19.73 1.60
CA PRO A 316 23.96 -20.27 0.77
C PRO A 316 23.61 -20.17 -0.73
N GLU A 317 24.60 -19.85 -1.57
CA GLU A 317 24.43 -19.64 -3.02
C GLU A 317 23.73 -20.81 -3.72
N ILE A 318 23.98 -22.05 -3.27
CA ILE A 318 23.33 -23.24 -3.84
C ILE A 318 21.81 -23.25 -3.65
N LEU A 319 21.32 -22.67 -2.55
CA LEU A 319 19.88 -22.54 -2.29
C LEU A 319 19.27 -21.37 -3.06
N LEU A 320 20.03 -20.28 -3.23
CA LEU A 320 19.62 -19.16 -4.09
C LEU A 320 19.46 -19.61 -5.55
N LYS A 321 20.40 -20.41 -6.08
CA LYS A 321 20.31 -20.98 -7.44
C LYS A 321 19.06 -21.84 -7.66
N LYS A 322 18.69 -22.64 -6.65
CA LYS A 322 17.46 -23.46 -6.70
C LYS A 322 16.19 -22.61 -6.67
N LYS A 323 16.23 -21.42 -6.06
CA LYS A 323 15.12 -20.45 -6.09
C LYS A 323 15.02 -19.71 -7.43
N ALA A 324 16.13 -19.45 -8.10
CA ALA A 324 16.17 -18.76 -9.40
C ALA A 324 15.70 -19.64 -10.59
N THR A 325 15.63 -20.96 -10.41
CA THR A 325 15.27 -21.93 -11.46
C THR A 325 13.86 -22.51 -11.32
N ARG A 326 13.06 -22.00 -10.36
CA ARG A 326 11.68 -22.41 -10.10
C ARG A 326 10.74 -21.25 -10.32
#